data_AF-A0A2D5Z6R0-F1
#
_entry.id   AF-A0A2D5Z6R0-F1
#
_cell.length_a   1.000
_cell.length_b   1.000
_cell.length_c   1.000
_cell.angle_alpha   90.00
_cell.angle_beta   90.00
_cell.angle_gamma   90.00
#
_symmetry.space_group_name_H-M   'P 1'
#
loop_
_entity.id
_entity.type
_entity.pdbx_description
1 polymer ?
#
loop_
_entity_poly.entity_id
_entity_poly.type
_entity_poly.pdbx_seq_one_letter_code
_entity_poly.pdbx_strand_id
1 'polypeptide(L)'
;MANTSARNLRAVISGTAVGGIAFVVTLAWGLSLIWPVFGFSRIAFGLGAIIWFFLTAAFGVFLFRLVDRNNIGFYRKSEGRCIRCGYDLRASDPQGRCPECGAALTDQRV
;
A
#
# COMPACT_ATOMS: atom_id res chain seq x y z
N MET A 1 23.81 8.81 -12.19
CA MET A 1 23.79 8.41 -10.75
C MET A 1 22.59 9.03 -10.00
N ALA A 2 21.38 9.02 -10.57
CA ALA A 2 20.22 9.74 -10.02
C ALA A 2 19.17 8.85 -9.31
N ASN A 3 19.43 7.55 -9.15
CA ASN A 3 18.38 6.55 -8.86
C ASN A 3 18.39 5.96 -7.43
N THR A 4 19.27 6.45 -6.55
CA THR A 4 19.32 6.03 -5.13
C THR A 4 18.44 6.91 -4.24
N SER A 5 18.31 8.20 -4.55
CA SER A 5 17.45 9.15 -3.83
C SER A 5 15.97 8.74 -3.84
N ALA A 6 15.44 8.34 -5.00
CA ALA A 6 14.04 7.95 -5.15
C ALA A 6 13.66 6.66 -4.40
N ARG A 7 14.61 5.72 -4.23
CA ARG A 7 14.40 4.48 -3.46
C ARG A 7 14.38 4.75 -1.96
N ASN A 8 15.29 5.60 -1.47
CA ASN A 8 15.35 5.95 -0.06
C ASN A 8 14.13 6.78 0.36
N LEU A 9 13.67 7.71 -0.50
CA LEU A 9 12.49 8.53 -0.22
C LEU A 9 11.21 7.68 -0.07
N ARG A 10 11.04 6.63 -0.90
CA ARG A 10 9.88 5.74 -0.83
C ARG A 10 9.92 4.79 0.38
N ALA A 11 11.10 4.29 0.74
CA ALA A 11 11.29 3.49 1.95
C ALA A 11 10.96 4.30 3.22
N VAL A 12 11.34 5.59 3.23
CA VAL A 12 10.99 6.52 4.30
C VAL A 12 9.47 6.79 4.34
N ILE A 13 8.81 7.01 3.20
CA ILE A 13 7.36 7.24 3.14
C ILE A 13 6.56 5.99 3.55
N SER A 14 6.98 4.78 3.15
CA SER A 14 6.35 3.54 3.62
C SER A 14 6.57 3.33 5.11
N GLY A 15 7.75 3.68 5.63
CA GLY A 15 8.05 3.60 7.05
C GLY A 15 7.20 4.55 7.89
N THR A 16 7.00 5.79 7.43
CA THR A 16 6.17 6.78 8.14
C THR A 16 4.69 6.44 8.08
N ALA A 17 4.20 5.88 6.97
CA ALA A 17 2.81 5.42 6.87
C ALA A 17 2.53 4.24 7.83
N VAL A 18 3.43 3.25 7.88
CA VAL A 18 3.31 2.11 8.82
C VAL A 18 3.44 2.60 10.27
N GLY A 19 4.37 3.50 10.55
CA GLY A 19 4.56 4.09 11.89
C GLY A 19 3.35 4.90 12.35
N GLY A 20 2.75 5.70 11.46
CA GLY A 20 1.54 6.47 11.76
C GLY A 20 0.34 5.56 12.06
N ILE A 21 0.15 4.50 11.28
CA ILE A 21 -0.92 3.52 11.53
C ILE A 21 -0.70 2.80 12.88
N ALA A 22 0.53 2.33 13.15
CA ALA A 22 0.85 1.70 14.42
C ALA A 22 0.57 2.63 15.61
N PHE A 23 0.95 3.91 15.51
CA PHE A 23 0.70 4.91 16.54
C PHE A 23 -0.79 5.17 16.79
N VAL A 24 -1.59 5.31 15.73
CA VAL A 24 -3.05 5.48 15.83
C VAL A 24 -3.70 4.25 16.46
N VAL A 25 -3.25 3.05 16.10
CA VAL A 25 -3.74 1.79 16.69
C VAL A 25 -3.39 1.72 18.19
N THR A 26 -2.18 2.09 18.58
CA THR A 26 -1.76 2.11 19.98
C THR A 26 -2.55 3.13 20.81
N LEU A 27 -2.78 4.34 20.28
CA LEU A 27 -3.60 5.35 20.96
C LEU A 27 -5.06 4.93 21.08
N ALA A 28 -5.62 4.32 20.04
CA ALA A 28 -6.99 3.82 20.07
C ALA A 28 -7.16 2.69 21.11
N TRP A 29 -6.20 1.78 21.21
CA TRP A 29 -6.16 0.76 22.28
C TRP A 29 -6.04 1.39 23.67
N GLY A 30 -5.19 2.40 23.84
CA GLY A 30 -5.04 3.13 25.10
C GLY A 30 -6.31 3.87 25.54
N LEU A 31 -7.02 4.51 24.61
CA LEU A 31 -8.31 5.17 24.88
C LEU A 31 -9.42 4.18 25.27
N SER A 32 -9.39 2.97 24.72
CA SER A 32 -10.31 1.89 25.09
C SER A 32 -10.15 1.46 26.56
N LEU A 33 -8.97 1.64 27.15
CA LEU A 33 -8.72 1.36 28.58
C LEU A 33 -9.27 2.45 29.52
N ILE A 34 -9.67 3.61 29.00
CA ILE A 34 -10.22 4.74 29.78
C ILE A 34 -11.73 4.58 29.98
N TRP A 35 -12.44 3.96 29.03
CA TRP A 35 -13.88 3.73 29.07
C TRP A 35 -14.45 2.88 30.23
N PRO A 36 -13.73 1.91 30.83
CA PRO A 36 -14.21 1.17 32.00
C PRO A 36 -14.46 2.05 33.23
N VAL A 37 -13.83 3.23 33.29
CA VAL A 37 -13.98 4.19 34.40
C VAL A 37 -15.36 4.86 34.39
N PHE A 38 -16.05 4.90 33.25
CA PHE A 38 -17.32 5.63 33.08
C PHE A 38 -18.59 4.76 33.24
N GLY A 39 -18.48 3.51 33.71
CA GLY A 39 -19.66 2.75 34.16
C GLY A 39 -20.56 2.19 33.04
N PHE A 40 -20.06 2.01 31.83
CA PHE A 40 -20.79 1.31 30.75
C PHE A 40 -20.91 -0.20 31.02
N SER A 41 -22.02 -0.83 30.62
CA SER A 41 -22.26 -2.26 30.84
C SER A 41 -21.18 -3.12 30.15
N ARG A 42 -20.66 -4.13 30.87
CA ARG A 42 -19.55 -5.00 30.39
C ARG A 42 -19.81 -5.65 29.02
N ILE A 43 -21.09 -5.87 28.70
CA ILE A 43 -21.52 -6.49 27.43
C ILE A 43 -21.40 -5.52 26.26
N ALA A 44 -21.80 -4.25 26.44
CA ALA A 44 -21.66 -3.22 25.41
C ALA A 44 -20.18 -2.97 25.06
N PHE A 45 -19.30 -3.08 26.06
CA PHE A 45 -17.87 -2.95 25.87
C PHE A 45 -17.27 -4.07 25.00
N GLY A 46 -17.66 -5.32 25.26
CA GLY A 46 -17.15 -6.47 24.49
C GLY A 46 -17.49 -6.36 23.01
N LEU A 47 -18.75 -6.03 22.69
CA LEU A 47 -19.19 -5.88 21.30
C LEU A 47 -18.56 -4.66 20.62
N GLY A 48 -18.46 -3.53 21.34
CA GLY A 48 -17.81 -2.32 20.83
C GLY A 48 -16.34 -2.56 20.49
N ALA A 49 -15.60 -3.23 21.37
CA ALA A 49 -14.19 -3.56 21.16
C ALA A 49 -13.99 -4.49 19.94
N ILE A 50 -14.84 -5.51 19.79
CA ILE A 50 -14.78 -6.44 18.65
C ILE A 50 -15.05 -5.70 17.33
N ILE A 51 -16.13 -4.91 17.25
CA ILE A 51 -16.47 -4.14 16.05
C ILE A 51 -15.34 -3.17 15.70
N TRP A 52 -14.80 -2.47 16.70
CA TRP A 52 -13.72 -1.51 16.50
C TRP A 52 -12.43 -2.17 16.01
N PHE A 53 -12.08 -3.34 16.56
CA PHE A 53 -10.96 -4.14 16.10
C PHE A 53 -11.11 -4.53 14.62
N PHE A 54 -12.28 -5.01 14.22
CA PHE A 54 -12.52 -5.37 12.82
C PHE A 54 -12.50 -4.15 11.88
N LEU A 55 -13.06 -3.01 12.29
CA LEU A 55 -13.03 -1.79 11.50
C LEU A 55 -11.60 -1.28 11.27
N THR A 56 -10.79 -1.24 12.33
CA THR A 56 -9.38 -0.80 12.23
C THR A 56 -8.55 -1.76 11.37
N ALA A 57 -8.72 -3.08 11.53
CA ALA A 57 -8.06 -4.08 10.71
C ALA A 57 -8.47 -3.96 9.22
N ALA A 58 -9.78 -3.86 8.94
CA ALA A 58 -10.29 -3.72 7.58
C ALA A 58 -9.78 -2.43 6.91
N PHE A 59 -9.74 -1.31 7.65
CA PHE A 59 -9.21 -0.05 7.16
C PHE A 59 -7.71 -0.13 6.86
N GLY A 60 -6.93 -0.77 7.74
CA GLY A 60 -5.50 -1.02 7.49
C GLY A 60 -5.24 -1.85 6.24
N VAL A 61 -5.99 -2.94 6.03
CA VAL A 61 -5.89 -3.77 4.82
C VAL A 61 -6.31 -3.00 3.56
N PHE A 62 -7.36 -2.17 3.66
CA PHE A 62 -7.80 -1.33 2.54
C PHE A 62 -6.71 -0.33 2.11
N LEU A 63 -6.11 0.39 3.06
CA LEU A 63 -5.01 1.30 2.78
C LEU A 63 -3.79 0.57 2.22
N PHE A 64 -3.43 -0.58 2.78
CA PHE A 64 -2.34 -1.41 2.28
C PHE A 64 -2.57 -1.79 0.80
N ARG A 65 -3.79 -2.21 0.45
CA ARG A 65 -4.13 -2.54 -0.94
C ARG A 65 -4.11 -1.34 -1.89
N LEU A 66 -4.46 -0.15 -1.41
CA LEU A 66 -4.37 1.07 -2.22
C LEU A 66 -2.90 1.43 -2.52
N VAL A 67 -2.02 1.33 -1.53
CA VAL A 67 -0.58 1.57 -1.70
C VAL A 67 0.05 0.52 -2.60
N ASP A 68 -0.32 -0.75 -2.43
CA ASP A 68 0.21 -1.87 -3.22
C ASP A 68 -0.22 -1.78 -4.69
N ARG A 69 -1.49 -1.45 -4.96
CA ARG A 69 -1.98 -1.24 -6.33
C ARG A 69 -1.19 -0.18 -7.09
N ASN A 70 -0.74 0.87 -6.41
CA ASN A 70 0.02 1.95 -7.04
C ASN A 70 1.50 1.61 -7.24
N ASN A 71 2.04 0.64 -6.49
CA ASN A 71 3.44 0.22 -6.59
C ASN A 71 3.70 -0.82 -7.68
N ILE A 72 2.74 -1.71 -7.98
CA ILE A 72 2.93 -2.75 -9.01
C ILE A 72 3.14 -2.15 -10.42
N GLY A 73 2.56 -0.98 -10.71
CA GLY A 73 2.75 -0.30 -12.00
C GLY A 73 4.15 0.29 -12.20
N PHE A 74 4.82 0.70 -11.12
CA PHE A 74 6.09 1.43 -11.19
C PHE A 74 7.33 0.52 -11.28
N TYR A 75 7.28 -0.69 -10.69
CA TYR A 75 8.40 -1.65 -10.76
C TYR A 75 8.58 -2.26 -12.17
N ARG A 76 7.51 -2.33 -12.97
CA ARG A 76 7.57 -2.86 -14.35
C ARG A 76 8.37 -1.98 -15.30
N LYS A 77 8.36 -0.64 -15.12
CA LYS A 77 9.14 0.30 -15.95
C LYS A 77 10.65 0.06 -15.85
N SER A 78 11.19 -0.21 -14.67
CA SER A 78 12.64 -0.30 -14.46
C SER A 78 13.27 -1.63 -14.87
N GLU A 79 12.46 -2.69 -14.99
CA GLU A 79 12.95 -4.00 -15.43
C GLU A 79 12.84 -4.21 -16.93
N GLY A 80 12.38 -3.21 -17.69
CA GLY A 80 12.08 -3.41 -19.11
C GLY A 80 10.92 -4.41 -19.28
N ARG A 81 9.92 -4.39 -18.40
CA ARG A 81 8.71 -5.21 -18.51
C ARG A 81 7.52 -4.34 -18.85
N CYS A 82 6.60 -4.87 -19.66
CA CYS A 82 5.40 -4.14 -20.05
C CYS A 82 4.54 -3.84 -18.82
N ILE A 83 4.17 -2.57 -18.62
CA ILE A 83 3.34 -2.15 -17.47
C ILE A 83 1.97 -2.84 -17.49
N ARG A 84 1.42 -3.11 -18.69
CA ARG A 84 0.07 -3.66 -18.89
C ARG A 84 0.00 -5.18 -18.67
N CYS A 85 0.93 -5.95 -19.22
CA CYS A 85 0.90 -7.43 -19.16
C CYS A 85 2.03 -8.05 -18.34
N GLY A 86 3.12 -7.33 -18.07
CA GLY A 86 4.30 -7.87 -17.38
C GLY A 86 5.28 -8.63 -18.27
N TYR A 87 5.06 -8.69 -19.59
CA TYR A 87 5.98 -9.32 -20.54
C TYR A 87 7.36 -8.66 -20.54
N ASP A 88 8.43 -9.44 -20.68
CA ASP A 88 9.80 -8.92 -20.72
C ASP A 88 10.12 -8.29 -22.08
N LEU A 89 10.19 -6.96 -22.09
CA LEU A 89 10.49 -6.14 -23.25
C LEU A 89 11.99 -6.06 -23.53
N ARG A 90 12.87 -6.58 -22.65
CA ARG A 90 14.32 -6.64 -22.92
C ARG A 90 14.67 -7.53 -24.10
N ALA A 91 13.86 -8.55 -24.36
CA ALA A 91 13.99 -9.45 -25.50
C ALA A 91 13.16 -8.99 -26.72
N SER A 92 12.38 -7.92 -26.59
CA SER A 92 11.48 -7.42 -27.64
C SER A 92 12.14 -6.32 -28.45
N ASP A 93 11.98 -6.36 -29.78
CA ASP A 93 12.47 -5.32 -30.70
C ASP A 93 11.95 -3.93 -30.29
N PRO A 94 12.77 -2.86 -30.33
CA PRO A 94 12.40 -1.52 -29.84
C PRO A 94 11.35 -0.78 -30.71
N GLN A 95 10.78 -1.44 -31.73
CA GLN A 95 9.96 -0.85 -32.79
C GLN A 95 8.48 -0.62 -32.45
N GLY A 96 8.13 -0.63 -31.16
CA GLY A 96 7.04 0.24 -30.67
C GLY A 96 5.81 -0.42 -30.09
N ARG A 97 5.67 -1.76 -30.02
CA ARG A 97 4.51 -2.42 -29.37
C ARG A 97 4.88 -3.74 -28.68
N CYS A 98 4.15 -4.07 -27.60
CA CYS A 98 4.29 -5.33 -26.87
C CYS A 98 3.65 -6.51 -27.64
N PRO A 99 4.32 -7.67 -27.80
CA PRO A 99 3.79 -8.81 -28.58
C PRO A 99 2.57 -9.49 -27.95
N GLU A 100 2.50 -9.56 -26.61
CA GLU A 100 1.38 -10.17 -25.89
C GLU A 100 0.12 -9.29 -25.86
N CYS A 101 0.28 -7.99 -25.61
CA CYS A 101 -0.85 -7.11 -25.30
C CYS A 101 -1.07 -5.97 -26.30
N GLY A 102 -0.19 -5.79 -27.28
CA GLY A 102 -0.27 -4.75 -28.31
C GLY A 102 -0.06 -3.31 -27.82
N ALA A 103 0.23 -3.09 -26.53
CA ALA A 103 0.42 -1.75 -25.96
C ALA A 103 1.67 -1.05 -26.54
N ALA A 104 1.57 0.26 -26.79
CA ALA A 104 2.66 1.05 -27.33
C ALA A 104 3.81 1.23 -26.32
N LEU A 105 5.06 1.06 -26.78
CA LEU A 105 6.26 1.20 -25.94
C LEU A 105 6.59 2.67 -25.60
N THR A 106 6.15 3.63 -26.42
CA THR A 106 6.42 5.07 -26.26
C THR A 106 5.85 5.65 -24.97
N ASP A 107 4.73 5.09 -24.49
CA ASP A 107 4.08 5.50 -23.23
C ASP A 107 4.87 5.04 -21.98
N GLN A 108 5.85 4.17 -22.16
CA GLN A 108 6.57 3.51 -21.06
C GLN A 108 7.96 4.09 -20.76
N ARG A 109 8.49 5.00 -21.62
CA ARG A 109 9.82 5.65 -21.47
C ARG A 109 9.79 7.06 -20.84
N VAL A 110 8.69 7.47 -20.20
CA VAL A 110 8.60 8.73 -19.45
C VAL A 110 9.12 8.56 -18.03
#